data_AF-A0A951F3H8-F1
#
_entry.id   AF-A0A951F3H8-F1
#
_cell.length_a   1.000
_cell.length_b   1.000
_cell.length_c   1.000
_cell.angle_alpha   90.00
_cell.angle_beta   90.00
_cell.angle_gamma   90.00
#
_symmetry.space_group_name_H-M   'P 1'
#
loop_
_entity.id
_entity.type
_entity.pdbx_description
1 polymer ?
#
loop_
_entity_poly.entity_id
_entity_poly.type
_entity_poly.pdbx_seq_one_letter_code
_entity_poly.pdbx_strand_id
1 'polypeptide(L)'
;MKRNQWSAALLAVLLFGCGMVAGALGHRYYAATTVSARSAEDFRHRYVSEMQTRLKLTPAQTTQLETILDDTKAKYKAIRDEYRPAMIKIRNEQIARVKSILTPEQVPLYEQLVAEHQQHARDQDGHDRRDEHRLPPAADTSSK
;
A
#
# COMPACT_ATOMS: atom_id res chain seq x y z
N MET A 1 -5.17 -52.36 19.82
CA MET A 1 -4.96 -50.91 20.09
C MET A 1 -4.24 -50.16 18.95
N LYS A 2 -4.42 -50.54 17.65
CA LYS A 2 -3.70 -49.92 16.50
C LYS A 2 -4.54 -48.97 15.63
N ARG A 3 -5.87 -49.00 15.76
CA ARG A 3 -6.80 -48.23 14.90
C ARG A 3 -6.80 -46.72 15.21
N ASN A 4 -6.65 -46.33 16.48
CA ASN A 4 -6.58 -44.91 16.88
C ASN A 4 -5.28 -44.20 16.45
N GLN A 5 -4.16 -44.92 16.33
CA GLN A 5 -2.89 -44.33 15.89
C GLN A 5 -2.93 -43.95 14.41
N TRP A 6 -3.61 -44.76 13.58
CA TRP A 6 -3.87 -44.43 12.18
C TRP A 6 -4.84 -43.27 12.02
N SER A 7 -5.90 -43.22 12.83
CA SER A 7 -6.80 -42.06 12.86
C SER A 7 -6.09 -40.78 13.30
N ALA A 8 -5.19 -40.85 14.28
CA ALA A 8 -4.37 -39.72 14.71
C ALA A 8 -3.39 -39.25 13.61
N ALA A 9 -2.76 -40.18 12.90
CA ALA A 9 -1.90 -39.86 11.77
C ALA A 9 -2.67 -39.20 10.60
N LEU A 10 -3.86 -39.70 10.29
CA LEU A 10 -4.73 -39.11 9.27
C LEU A 10 -5.18 -37.69 9.64
N LEU A 11 -5.55 -37.47 10.91
CA LEU A 11 -5.87 -36.13 11.41
C LEU A 11 -4.67 -35.19 11.36
N ALA A 12 -3.48 -35.66 11.70
CA ALA A 12 -2.26 -34.84 11.63
C ALA A 12 -1.94 -34.41 10.18
N VAL A 13 -2.06 -35.33 9.21
CA VAL A 13 -1.86 -35.01 7.79
C VAL A 13 -2.93 -34.05 7.27
N LEU A 14 -4.19 -34.21 7.71
CA LEU A 14 -5.28 -33.33 7.34
C LEU A 14 -5.06 -31.89 7.87
N LEU A 15 -4.66 -31.77 9.14
CA LEU A 15 -4.35 -30.48 9.76
C LEU A 15 -3.16 -29.81 9.09
N PHE A 16 -2.12 -30.58 8.75
CA PHE A 16 -0.95 -30.07 8.02
C PHE A 16 -1.32 -29.62 6.61
N GLY A 17 -2.15 -30.39 5.89
CA GLY A 17 -2.66 -30.03 4.58
C GLY A 17 -3.50 -28.76 4.60
N CYS A 18 -4.42 -28.62 5.57
CA CYS A 18 -5.18 -27.38 5.78
C CYS A 18 -4.26 -26.20 6.08
N GLY A 19 -3.23 -26.39 6.91
CA GLY A 19 -2.22 -25.36 7.20
C GLY A 19 -1.43 -24.93 5.97
N MET A 20 -1.03 -25.87 5.10
CA MET A 20 -0.35 -25.58 3.83
C MET A 20 -1.23 -24.80 2.86
N VAL A 21 -2.51 -25.17 2.73
CA VAL A 21 -3.46 -24.46 1.87
C VAL A 21 -3.74 -23.06 2.40
N ALA A 22 -3.96 -22.93 3.72
CA ALA A 22 -4.15 -21.63 4.37
C ALA A 22 -2.89 -20.75 4.25
N GLY A 23 -1.69 -21.32 4.39
CA GLY A 23 -0.42 -20.61 4.21
C GLY A 23 -0.19 -20.17 2.76
N ALA A 24 -0.52 -21.01 1.78
CA ALA A 24 -0.41 -20.68 0.36
C ALA A 24 -1.43 -19.61 -0.07
N LEU A 25 -2.67 -19.69 0.43
CA LEU A 25 -3.70 -18.68 0.20
C LEU A 25 -3.36 -17.36 0.89
N GLY A 26 -2.86 -17.40 2.13
CA GLY A 26 -2.36 -16.25 2.87
C GLY A 26 -1.19 -15.58 2.15
N HIS A 27 -0.21 -16.36 1.67
CA HIS A 27 0.90 -15.85 0.87
C HIS A 27 0.43 -15.24 -0.47
N ARG A 28 -0.55 -15.84 -1.16
CA ARG A 28 -1.11 -15.26 -2.39
C ARG A 28 -1.90 -13.97 -2.13
N TYR A 29 -2.63 -13.89 -1.02
CA TYR A 29 -3.36 -12.67 -0.64
C TYR A 29 -2.39 -11.57 -0.21
N TYR A 30 -1.35 -11.92 0.56
CA TYR A 30 -0.29 -11.01 0.98
C TYR A 30 0.59 -10.55 -0.19
N ALA A 31 0.91 -11.44 -1.14
CA ALA A 31 1.62 -11.09 -2.37
C ALA A 31 0.77 -10.21 -3.31
N ALA A 32 -0.55 -10.36 -3.29
CA ALA A 32 -1.47 -9.48 -4.02
C ALA A 32 -1.64 -8.11 -3.36
N THR A 33 -1.47 -8.02 -2.03
CA THR A 33 -1.54 -6.75 -1.29
C THR A 33 -0.17 -6.06 -1.09
N THR A 34 0.96 -6.73 -1.35
CA THR A 34 2.32 -6.17 -1.28
C THR A 34 2.83 -5.58 -2.61
N VAL A 35 1.97 -5.42 -3.60
CA VAL A 35 2.30 -4.77 -4.88
C VAL A 35 2.23 -3.24 -4.74
N SER A 36 3.19 -2.61 -4.06
CA SER A 36 3.18 -1.13 -3.91
C SER A 36 4.42 -0.41 -4.44
N ALA A 37 5.62 -1.00 -4.40
CA ALA A 37 6.82 -0.36 -4.97
C ALA A 37 7.04 -0.72 -6.45
N ARG A 38 6.77 -1.98 -6.84
CA ARG A 38 6.68 -2.35 -8.26
C ARG A 38 5.48 -1.71 -8.96
N SER A 39 4.48 -1.18 -8.25
CA SER A 39 3.25 -0.71 -8.89
C SER A 39 3.37 0.69 -9.46
N ALA A 40 3.83 1.67 -8.69
CA ALA A 40 3.76 3.08 -9.08
C ALA A 40 4.83 3.45 -10.13
N GLU A 41 6.07 2.99 -9.94
CA GLU A 41 7.15 3.21 -10.89
C GLU A 41 6.97 2.37 -12.15
N ASP A 42 6.55 1.10 -12.05
CA ASP A 42 6.16 0.33 -13.25
C ASP A 42 4.96 0.96 -13.94
N PHE A 43 3.99 1.51 -13.21
CA PHE A 43 2.85 2.19 -13.82
C PHE A 43 3.31 3.43 -14.58
N ARG A 44 4.19 4.26 -14.00
CA ARG A 44 4.76 5.43 -14.69
C ARG A 44 5.53 5.00 -15.93
N HIS A 45 6.41 4.01 -15.82
CA HIS A 45 7.19 3.50 -16.95
C HIS A 45 6.30 2.88 -18.04
N ARG A 46 5.27 2.12 -17.66
CA ARG A 46 4.29 1.57 -18.62
C ARG A 46 3.51 2.68 -19.30
N TYR A 47 3.07 3.68 -18.56
CA TYR A 47 2.33 4.82 -19.10
C TYR A 47 3.18 5.62 -20.10
N VAL A 48 4.42 5.97 -19.73
CA VAL A 48 5.34 6.68 -20.63
C VAL A 48 5.67 5.83 -21.86
N SER A 49 5.97 4.54 -21.69
CA SER A 49 6.26 3.61 -22.79
C SER A 49 5.07 3.42 -23.74
N GLU A 50 3.86 3.36 -23.20
CA GLU A 50 2.62 3.31 -23.99
C GLU A 50 2.43 4.60 -24.79
N MET A 51 2.61 5.76 -24.17
CA MET A 51 2.51 7.06 -24.85
C MET A 51 3.55 7.21 -25.94
N GLN A 52 4.81 6.82 -25.66
CA GLN A 52 5.88 6.79 -26.65
C GLN A 52 5.54 5.92 -27.85
N THR A 53 5.05 4.70 -27.61
CA THR A 53 4.77 3.72 -28.68
C THR A 53 3.55 4.13 -29.50
N ARG A 54 2.45 4.52 -28.85
CA ARG A 54 1.18 4.81 -29.50
C ARG A 54 1.17 6.18 -30.19
N LEU A 55 1.83 7.18 -29.60
CA LEU A 55 1.89 8.54 -30.14
C LEU A 55 3.19 8.82 -30.90
N LYS A 56 4.12 7.86 -30.93
CA LYS A 56 5.44 7.99 -31.59
C LYS A 56 6.19 9.23 -31.10
N LEU A 57 6.23 9.41 -29.78
CA LEU A 57 6.86 10.58 -29.18
C LEU A 57 8.36 10.61 -29.50
N THR A 58 8.87 11.78 -29.86
CA THR A 58 10.31 12.02 -29.94
C THR A 58 10.96 11.96 -28.56
N PRO A 59 12.29 11.81 -28.47
CA PRO A 59 12.99 11.87 -27.19
C PRO A 59 12.71 13.17 -26.43
N ALA A 60 12.70 14.31 -27.12
CA ALA A 60 12.38 15.60 -26.52
C ALA A 60 10.96 15.68 -25.94
N GLN A 61 9.97 15.14 -26.65
CA GLN A 61 8.58 15.08 -26.16
C GLN A 61 8.42 14.11 -24.99
N THR A 62 9.19 13.02 -24.95
CA THR A 62 9.21 12.11 -23.80
C THR A 62 9.72 12.84 -22.56
N THR A 63 10.86 13.54 -22.66
CA THR A 63 11.42 14.29 -21.54
C THR A 63 10.42 15.33 -21.01
N GLN A 64 9.73 16.04 -21.91
CA GLN A 64 8.66 16.96 -21.52
C GLN A 64 7.50 16.26 -20.82
N LEU A 65 7.07 15.09 -21.30
CA LEU A 65 6.04 14.28 -20.65
C LEU A 65 6.46 13.89 -19.22
N GLU A 66 7.69 13.46 -19.02
CA GLU A 66 8.19 13.11 -17.69
C GLU A 66 8.19 14.32 -16.75
N THR A 67 8.64 15.49 -17.23
CA THR A 67 8.59 16.74 -16.46
C THR A 67 7.16 17.12 -16.05
N ILE A 68 6.17 16.95 -16.95
CA ILE A 68 4.75 17.21 -16.65
C ILE A 68 4.25 16.25 -15.56
N LEU A 69 4.62 14.98 -15.63
CA LEU A 69 4.22 13.98 -14.63
C LEU A 69 4.83 14.29 -13.25
N ASP A 70 6.08 14.75 -13.21
CA ASP A 70 6.76 15.13 -11.96
C ASP A 70 6.12 16.37 -11.31
N ASP A 71 5.86 17.43 -12.09
CA ASP A 71 5.16 18.63 -11.62
C ASP A 71 3.74 18.29 -11.12
N THR A 72 3.04 17.42 -11.85
CA THR A 72 1.72 16.94 -11.44
C THR A 72 1.78 16.20 -10.10
N LYS A 73 2.75 15.28 -9.94
CA LYS A 73 2.97 14.57 -8.68
C LYS A 73 3.24 15.55 -7.51
N ALA A 74 4.07 16.56 -7.73
CA ALA A 74 4.36 17.57 -6.73
C ALA A 74 3.11 18.37 -6.30
N LYS A 75 2.26 18.76 -7.26
CA LYS A 75 0.99 19.45 -6.98
C LYS A 75 0.02 18.60 -6.17
N TYR A 76 -0.14 17.33 -6.54
CA TYR A 76 -0.96 16.40 -5.74
C TYR A 76 -0.43 16.22 -4.32
N LYS A 77 0.89 16.12 -4.17
CA LYS A 77 1.53 16.02 -2.86
C LYS A 77 1.26 17.26 -2.00
N ALA A 78 1.38 18.47 -2.57
CA ALA A 78 1.09 19.71 -1.85
C ALA A 78 -0.36 19.77 -1.35
N ILE A 79 -1.33 19.45 -2.21
CA ILE A 79 -2.75 19.39 -1.84
C ILE A 79 -2.98 18.34 -0.74
N ARG A 80 -2.38 17.15 -0.87
CA ARG A 80 -2.51 16.09 0.13
C ARG A 80 -1.99 16.54 1.50
N ASP A 81 -0.84 17.21 1.52
CA ASP A 81 -0.22 17.69 2.76
C ASP A 81 -1.06 18.81 3.41
N GLU A 82 -1.73 19.65 2.61
CA GLU A 82 -2.65 20.70 3.08
C GLU A 82 -3.91 20.12 3.77
N TYR A 83 -4.56 19.13 3.18
CA TYR A 83 -5.82 18.58 3.71
C TYR A 83 -5.62 17.45 4.74
N ARG A 84 -4.43 16.87 4.84
CA ARG A 84 -4.08 15.81 5.81
C ARG A 84 -4.52 16.14 7.25
N PRO A 85 -4.24 17.33 7.84
CA PRO A 85 -4.67 17.65 9.20
C PRO A 85 -6.19 17.68 9.37
N ALA A 86 -6.92 18.22 8.39
CA ALA A 86 -8.38 18.24 8.41
C ALA A 86 -8.96 16.83 8.40
N MET A 87 -8.38 15.93 7.60
CA MET A 87 -8.79 14.53 7.54
C MET A 87 -8.54 13.79 8.86
N ILE A 88 -7.39 14.03 9.52
CA ILE A 88 -7.08 13.46 10.83
C ILE A 88 -8.10 13.91 11.87
N LYS A 89 -8.48 15.20 11.85
CA LYS A 89 -9.49 15.74 12.77
C LYS A 89 -10.84 15.04 12.61
N ILE A 90 -11.34 14.94 11.37
CA ILE A 90 -12.60 14.26 11.06
C ILE A 90 -12.59 12.81 11.54
N ARG A 91 -11.48 12.10 11.30
CA ARG A 91 -11.31 10.71 11.77
C ARG A 91 -11.36 10.62 13.30
N ASN A 92 -10.66 11.50 14.00
CA ASN A 92 -10.64 11.50 15.46
C ASN A 92 -12.03 11.79 16.06
N GLU A 93 -12.77 12.72 15.46
CA GLU A 93 -14.15 13.00 15.84
C GLU A 93 -15.06 11.79 15.62
N GLN A 94 -14.91 11.08 14.49
CA GLN A 94 -15.64 9.85 14.22
C GLN A 94 -15.31 8.77 15.25
N ILE A 95 -14.03 8.54 15.58
CA ILE A 95 -13.58 7.58 16.60
C ILE A 95 -14.21 7.93 17.96
N ALA A 96 -14.19 9.20 18.35
CA ALA A 96 -14.79 9.65 19.62
C ALA A 96 -16.30 9.38 19.68
N ARG A 97 -17.02 9.65 18.59
CA ARG A 97 -18.46 9.36 18.48
C ARG A 97 -18.75 7.86 18.55
N VAL A 98 -17.97 7.04 17.86
CA VAL A 98 -18.11 5.57 17.96
C VAL A 98 -17.85 5.11 19.39
N LYS A 99 -16.77 5.58 20.03
CA LYS A 99 -16.49 5.22 21.44
C LYS A 99 -17.62 5.60 22.40
N SER A 100 -18.37 6.67 22.12
CA SER A 100 -19.47 7.10 22.99
C SER A 100 -20.68 6.15 23.01
N ILE A 101 -20.82 5.28 22.00
CA ILE A 101 -21.91 4.30 21.91
C ILE A 101 -21.48 2.88 22.31
N LEU A 102 -20.20 2.68 22.64
CA LEU A 102 -19.66 1.38 23.02
C LEU A 102 -19.72 1.15 24.52
N THR A 103 -19.81 -0.12 24.92
CA THR A 103 -19.63 -0.48 26.33
C THR A 103 -18.16 -0.35 26.74
N PRO A 104 -17.85 -0.18 28.03
CA PRO A 104 -16.45 -0.10 28.51
C PRO A 104 -15.59 -1.29 28.11
N GLU A 105 -16.19 -2.48 28.01
CA GLU A 105 -15.50 -3.72 27.60
C GLU A 105 -15.21 -3.78 26.09
N GLN A 106 -16.00 -3.07 25.27
CA GLN A 106 -15.83 -3.02 23.81
C GLN A 106 -14.82 -1.96 23.35
N VAL A 107 -14.58 -0.92 24.15
CA VAL A 107 -13.66 0.18 23.81
C VAL A 107 -12.24 -0.32 23.47
N PRO A 108 -11.61 -1.21 24.25
CA PRO A 108 -10.26 -1.70 23.93
C PRO A 108 -10.19 -2.46 22.60
N LEU A 109 -11.22 -3.25 22.27
CA LEU A 109 -11.30 -3.98 21.00
C LEU A 109 -11.40 -3.02 19.81
N TYR A 110 -12.19 -1.95 19.96
CA TYR A 110 -12.31 -0.93 18.92
C TYR A 110 -11.02 -0.13 18.74
N GLU A 111 -10.32 0.21 19.82
CA GLU A 111 -9.03 0.89 19.74
C GLU A 111 -7.98 0.05 19.01
N GLN A 112 -7.96 -1.26 19.25
CA GLN A 112 -7.09 -2.18 18.52
C GLN A 112 -7.42 -2.19 17.02
N LEU A 113 -8.70 -2.31 16.64
CA LEU A 113 -9.13 -2.25 15.24
C LEU A 113 -8.74 -0.93 14.57
N VAL A 114 -8.87 0.19 15.27
CA VAL A 114 -8.44 1.50 14.76
C VAL A 114 -6.92 1.55 14.59
N ALA A 115 -6.16 1.01 15.54
CA ALA A 115 -4.70 0.98 15.47
C ALA A 115 -4.19 0.12 14.29
N GLU A 116 -4.79 -1.05 14.06
CA GLU A 116 -4.47 -1.93 12.93
C GLU A 116 -4.70 -1.21 11.58
N HIS A 117 -5.86 -0.57 11.42
CA HIS A 117 -6.15 0.22 10.21
C HIS A 117 -5.18 1.40 10.04
N GLN A 118 -4.78 2.07 11.13
CA GLN A 118 -3.82 3.16 11.07
C GLN A 118 -2.41 2.68 10.70
N GLN A 119 -1.99 1.51 11.18
CA GLN A 119 -0.72 0.90 10.81
C GLN A 119 -0.71 0.57 9.31
N HIS A 120 -1.75 -0.09 8.81
CA HIS A 120 -1.88 -0.36 7.37
C HIS A 120 -1.86 0.90 6.51
N ALA A 121 -2.51 1.98 6.95
CA ALA A 121 -2.48 3.26 6.23
C ALA A 121 -1.10 3.94 6.29
N ARG A 122 -0.37 3.80 7.41
CA ARG A 122 0.99 4.35 7.55
C ARG A 122 2.01 3.57 6.73
N ASP A 123 1.86 2.26 6.61
CA ASP A 123 2.74 1.43 5.80
C ASP A 123 2.61 1.82 4.32
N GLN A 124 1.39 2.03 3.84
CA GLN A 124 1.13 2.56 2.49
C GLN A 124 1.75 3.95 2.30
N ASP A 125 1.52 4.89 3.23
CA ASP A 125 2.08 6.25 3.16
C ASP A 125 3.62 6.31 3.29
N GLY A 126 4.20 5.39 4.05
CA GLY A 126 5.63 5.33 4.34
C GLY A 126 6.45 4.80 3.17
N HIS A 127 5.86 3.92 2.36
CA HIS A 127 6.46 3.46 1.11
C HIS A 127 6.60 4.60 0.09
N ASP A 128 5.56 5.41 -0.11
CA ASP A 128 5.61 6.55 -1.03
C ASP A 128 6.75 7.54 -0.74
N ARG A 129 7.03 7.83 0.55
CA ARG A 129 8.09 8.79 0.95
C ARG A 129 9.50 8.22 0.82
N ARG A 130 9.68 6.91 1.03
CA ARG A 130 11.00 6.27 0.89
C ARG A 130 11.43 6.22 -0.56
N ASP A 131 10.49 6.02 -1.47
CA ASP A 131 10.74 6.01 -2.91
C ASP A 131 11.07 7.43 -3.42
N GLU A 132 10.41 8.46 -2.87
CA GLU A 132 10.70 9.87 -3.18
C GLU A 132 12.12 10.30 -2.79
N HIS A 133 12.66 9.79 -1.68
CA HIS A 133 14.03 10.10 -1.22
C HIS A 133 15.13 9.32 -1.95
N ARG A 134 14.77 8.30 -2.74
CA ARG A 134 15.72 7.50 -3.54
C ARG A 134 15.97 8.08 -4.93
N LEU A 135 15.14 9.03 -5.38
CA LEU A 135 15.43 9.79 -6.60
C LEU A 135 16.69 10.65 -6.36
N PRO A 136 17.71 10.59 -7.24
CA PRO A 136 18.79 11.57 -7.19
C PRO A 136 18.17 12.97 -7.33
N PRO A 137 18.69 14.00 -6.64
CA PRO A 137 18.24 15.37 -6.86
C PRO A 137 18.35 15.64 -8.36
N ALA A 138 17.24 16.09 -8.97
CA ALA A 138 17.19 16.43 -10.39
C ALA A 138 18.44 17.25 -10.69
N ALA A 139 19.34 16.68 -11.49
CA ALA A 139 20.58 17.34 -11.85
C ALA A 139 20.19 18.68 -12.46
N ASP A 140 20.63 19.74 -11.81
CA ASP A 140 20.45 21.13 -12.22
C ASP A 140 21.08 21.28 -13.61
N THR A 141 20.32 21.03 -14.67
CA THR A 141 20.71 21.28 -16.06
C THR A 141 20.45 22.74 -16.38
N SER A 142 21.05 23.62 -15.57
CA SER A 142 21.20 25.04 -15.86
C SER A 142 22.68 25.37 -15.75
N SER A 143 23.24 26.00 -16.79
CA SER A 143 24.67 26.30 -17.01
C SER A 143 25.41 25.14 -17.69
N LYS A 144 25.73 25.19 -18.99
CA LYS A 144 26.50 26.23 -19.68
C LYS A 144 26.36 26.13 -21.20
#